data_AF-A0A8A0RIW8-F1
#
_entry.id   AF-A0A8A0RIW8-F1
#
_cell.length_a   1.000
_cell.length_b   1.000
_cell.length_c   1.000
_cell.angle_alpha   90.00
_cell.angle_beta   90.00
_cell.angle_gamma   90.00
#
_symmetry.space_group_name_H-M   'P 1'
#
loop_
_entity.id
_entity.type
_entity.pdbx_description
1 polymer ?
#
loop_
_entity_poly.entity_id
_entity_poly.type
_entity_poly.pdbx_seq_one_letter_code
_entity_poly.pdbx_strand_id
1 'polypeptide(L)'
;MADYEKYKKECKKIKKENEKLLEDFLNWLAEKGLSSKTIKKHVGNMDFYINEYLLYYEPKTAAEGAYHIDDFLGCWFIKKAMWASKTSINDYTAGFKKFYKFMLEKGLIAKEDYEDVCLTIKEKKADWLETLERFDDPDITDPGEIWDFF
;
A
#
# COMPACT_ATOMS: atom_id res chain seq x y z
N MET A 1 2.80 14.88 24.87
CA MET A 1 2.31 13.65 25.57
C MET A 1 0.87 13.32 25.21
N ALA A 2 -0.08 14.27 25.27
CA ALA A 2 -1.48 14.02 24.88
C ALA A 2 -1.64 13.56 23.42
N ASP A 3 -0.90 14.15 22.49
CA ASP A 3 -0.99 13.80 21.06
C ASP A 3 -0.51 12.39 20.75
N TYR A 4 0.51 11.90 21.45
CA TYR A 4 1.03 10.55 21.27
C TYR A 4 0.07 9.47 21.80
N GLU A 5 -0.59 9.73 22.92
CA GLU A 5 -1.63 8.83 23.45
C GLU A 5 -2.88 8.82 22.56
N LYS A 6 -3.25 9.98 21.99
CA LYS A 6 -4.32 10.07 20.98
C LYS A 6 -3.97 9.24 19.75
N TYR A 7 -2.78 9.44 19.18
CA TYR A 7 -2.25 8.66 18.05
C TYR A 7 -2.32 7.15 18.33
N LYS A 8 -1.82 6.69 19.48
CA LYS A 8 -1.86 5.26 19.85
C LYS A 8 -3.29 4.71 19.90
N LYS A 9 -4.22 5.48 20.46
CA LYS A 9 -5.63 5.08 20.57
C LYS A 9 -6.28 4.97 19.19
N GLU A 10 -5.99 5.92 18.29
CA GLU A 10 -6.47 5.92 16.91
C GLU A 10 -5.89 4.75 16.11
N CYS A 11 -4.57 4.52 16.16
CA CYS A 11 -3.95 3.35 15.54
C CYS A 11 -4.57 2.04 16.03
N LYS A 12 -4.78 1.90 17.35
CA LYS A 12 -5.41 0.68 17.90
C LYS A 12 -6.84 0.48 17.40
N LYS A 13 -7.60 1.57 17.26
CA LYS A 13 -8.96 1.52 16.71
C LYS A 13 -8.93 1.06 15.25
N ILE A 14 -8.08 1.69 14.42
CA ILE A 14 -7.97 1.38 12.98
C ILE A 14 -7.47 -0.05 12.77
N LYS A 15 -6.45 -0.52 13.52
CA LYS A 15 -5.96 -1.91 13.41
C LYS A 15 -7.08 -2.93 13.65
N LYS A 16 -7.97 -2.67 14.62
CA LYS A 16 -9.12 -3.54 14.90
C LYS A 16 -10.15 -3.54 13.76
N GLU A 17 -10.38 -2.40 13.12
CA GLU A 17 -11.25 -2.30 11.94
C GLU A 17 -10.62 -3.05 10.74
N ASN A 18 -9.31 -2.91 10.58
CA ASN A 18 -8.54 -3.56 9.52
C ASN A 18 -8.50 -5.09 9.66
N GLU A 19 -8.53 -5.66 10.87
CA GLU A 19 -8.64 -7.12 11.09
C GLU A 19 -9.87 -7.68 10.35
N LYS A 20 -11.02 -7.03 10.50
CA LYS A 20 -12.25 -7.46 9.82
C LYS A 20 -12.17 -7.22 8.30
N LEU A 21 -11.60 -6.09 7.89
CA LEU A 21 -11.44 -5.75 6.48
C LEU A 21 -10.56 -6.78 5.74
N LEU A 22 -9.46 -7.23 6.36
CA LEU A 22 -8.54 -8.22 5.80
C LEU A 22 -9.17 -9.62 5.73
N GLU A 23 -9.97 -10.00 6.72
CA GLU A 23 -10.75 -11.25 6.69
C GLU A 23 -11.75 -11.23 5.52
N ASP A 24 -12.49 -10.13 5.36
CA ASP A 24 -13.46 -9.98 4.28
C ASP A 24 -12.78 -9.94 2.90
N PHE A 25 -11.61 -9.30 2.80
CA PHE A 25 -10.80 -9.30 1.59
C PHE A 25 -10.27 -10.70 1.24
N LEU A 26 -9.83 -11.48 2.24
CA LEU A 26 -9.42 -12.87 2.07
C LEU A 26 -10.56 -13.69 1.46
N ASN A 27 -11.76 -13.59 2.03
CA ASN A 27 -12.95 -14.31 1.55
C ASN A 27 -13.30 -13.89 0.11
N TRP A 28 -13.27 -12.58 -0.17
CA TRP A 28 -13.49 -12.07 -1.52
C TRP A 28 -12.50 -12.64 -2.54
N LEU A 29 -11.19 -12.74 -2.20
CA LEU A 29 -10.21 -13.34 -3.10
C LEU A 29 -10.44 -14.85 -3.30
N ALA A 30 -10.89 -15.56 -2.26
CA ALA A 30 -11.24 -16.98 -2.34
C ALA A 30 -12.44 -17.22 -3.25
N GLU A 31 -13.48 -16.38 -3.15
CA GLU A 31 -14.67 -16.41 -4.02
C GLU A 31 -14.31 -16.14 -5.49
N LYS A 32 -13.30 -15.30 -5.76
CA LYS A 32 -12.75 -15.08 -7.10
C LYS A 32 -11.85 -16.24 -7.60
N GLY A 33 -11.70 -17.31 -6.81
CA GLY A 33 -11.00 -18.54 -7.22
C GLY A 33 -9.47 -18.45 -7.19
N LEU A 34 -8.89 -17.51 -6.44
CA LEU A 34 -7.43 -17.39 -6.36
C LEU A 34 -6.81 -18.52 -5.52
N SER A 35 -5.58 -18.90 -5.85
CA SER A 35 -4.84 -19.90 -5.08
C SER A 35 -4.55 -19.40 -3.65
N SER A 36 -4.50 -20.31 -2.67
CA SER A 36 -4.17 -19.95 -1.28
C SER A 36 -2.82 -19.23 -1.14
N LYS A 37 -1.83 -19.56 -2.00
CA LYS A 37 -0.53 -18.86 -2.03
C LYS A 37 -0.70 -17.40 -2.45
N THR A 38 -1.49 -17.16 -3.50
CA THR A 38 -1.76 -15.80 -4.00
C THR A 38 -2.58 -15.00 -3.00
N ILE A 39 -3.58 -15.62 -2.36
CA ILE A 39 -4.40 -14.99 -1.32
C ILE A 39 -3.52 -14.54 -0.15
N LYS A 40 -2.72 -15.44 0.42
CA LYS A 40 -1.81 -15.12 1.53
C LYS A 40 -0.88 -13.95 1.19
N LYS A 41 -0.35 -13.93 -0.04
CA LYS A 41 0.51 -12.85 -0.52
C LYS A 41 -0.22 -11.51 -0.60
N HIS A 42 -1.41 -11.47 -1.22
CA HIS A 42 -2.17 -10.23 -1.34
C HIS A 42 -2.65 -9.72 0.02
N VAL A 43 -3.17 -10.60 0.89
CA VAL A 43 -3.59 -10.22 2.24
C VAL A 43 -2.41 -9.72 3.07
N GLY A 44 -1.26 -10.40 3.05
CA GLY A 44 -0.07 -9.97 3.79
C GLY A 44 0.49 -8.63 3.30
N ASN A 45 0.48 -8.38 1.98
CA ASN A 45 0.86 -7.08 1.44
C ASN A 45 -0.11 -5.97 1.88
N MET A 46 -1.42 -6.23 1.85
CA MET A 46 -2.41 -5.22 2.29
C MET A 46 -2.35 -4.99 3.79
N ASP A 47 -2.13 -6.03 4.60
CA ASP A 47 -1.89 -5.92 6.04
C ASP A 47 -0.70 -4.99 6.33
N PHE A 48 0.45 -5.24 5.70
CA PHE A 48 1.61 -4.36 5.84
C PHE A 48 1.32 -2.92 5.41
N TYR A 49 0.62 -2.73 4.30
CA TYR A 49 0.25 -1.40 3.84
C TYR A 49 -0.65 -0.65 4.84
N ILE A 50 -1.77 -1.25 5.25
CA ILE A 50 -2.79 -0.55 6.04
C ILE A 50 -2.47 -0.49 7.54
N ASN A 51 -1.67 -1.42 8.06
CA ASN A 51 -1.35 -1.49 9.49
C ASN A 51 0.05 -1.02 9.84
N GLU A 52 1.01 -1.03 8.91
CA GLU A 52 2.36 -0.54 9.14
C GLU A 52 2.61 0.80 8.46
N TYR A 53 2.36 0.93 7.15
CA TYR A 53 2.61 2.19 6.43
C TYR A 53 1.58 3.29 6.75
N LEU A 54 0.29 3.03 6.56
CA LEU A 54 -0.77 4.04 6.75
C LEU A 54 -0.89 4.53 8.20
N LEU A 55 -0.29 3.81 9.15
CA LEU A 55 -0.29 4.19 10.55
C LEU A 55 1.06 4.75 11.01
N TYR A 56 2.07 4.84 10.13
CA TYR A 56 3.45 5.12 10.54
C TYR A 56 3.66 6.56 11.06
N TYR A 57 3.12 7.56 10.36
CA TYR A 57 3.29 8.98 10.70
C TYR A 57 2.05 9.54 11.38
N GLU A 58 0.91 9.37 10.73
CA GLU A 58 -0.41 9.78 11.19
C GLU A 58 -1.37 8.64 10.86
N PRO A 59 -2.34 8.28 11.73
CA PRO A 59 -3.21 7.15 11.50
C PRO A 59 -4.18 7.45 10.36
N LYS A 60 -4.07 6.72 9.25
CA LYS A 60 -4.98 6.80 8.11
C LYS A 60 -5.77 5.51 7.97
N THR A 61 -7.03 5.65 7.59
CA THR A 61 -7.91 4.52 7.28
C THR A 61 -7.50 3.86 5.96
N ALA A 62 -7.92 2.61 5.75
CA ALA A 62 -7.67 1.91 4.49
C ALA A 62 -8.28 2.64 3.27
N ALA A 63 -9.39 3.37 3.46
CA ALA A 63 -10.04 4.18 2.43
C ALA A 63 -9.16 5.37 2.01
N GLU A 64 -8.66 6.15 2.98
CA GLU A 64 -7.71 7.24 2.72
C GLU A 64 -6.43 6.73 2.05
N GLY A 65 -6.05 5.47 2.31
CA GLY A 65 -4.95 4.81 1.65
C GLY A 65 -5.04 4.78 0.12
N ALA A 66 -6.21 4.98 -0.49
CA ALA A 66 -6.34 5.07 -1.95
C ALA A 66 -5.45 6.18 -2.54
N TYR A 67 -5.25 7.27 -1.79
CA TYR A 67 -4.48 8.44 -2.21
C TYR A 67 -2.98 8.37 -1.87
N HIS A 68 -2.53 7.31 -1.17
CA HIS A 68 -1.15 7.20 -0.65
C HIS A 68 -0.32 6.09 -1.32
N ILE A 69 -0.81 5.52 -2.42
CA ILE A 69 -0.11 4.44 -3.13
C ILE A 69 1.21 4.94 -3.73
N ASP A 70 1.23 6.15 -4.28
CA ASP A 70 2.43 6.75 -4.89
C ASP A 70 3.51 6.99 -3.83
N ASP A 71 3.16 7.64 -2.72
CA ASP A 71 4.06 7.86 -1.59
C ASP A 71 4.62 6.56 -1.01
N PHE A 72 3.80 5.51 -0.97
CA PHE A 72 4.22 4.21 -0.51
C PHE A 72 5.20 3.55 -1.48
N LEU A 73 4.78 3.28 -2.72
CA LEU A 73 5.59 2.50 -3.67
C LEU A 73 6.75 3.28 -4.27
N GLY A 74 6.63 4.61 -4.39
CA GLY A 74 7.66 5.48 -4.94
C GLY A 74 8.68 5.97 -3.90
N CYS A 75 8.42 5.80 -2.60
CA CYS A 75 9.33 6.34 -1.58
C CYS A 75 9.42 5.46 -0.33
N TRP A 76 8.35 5.37 0.46
CA TRP A 76 8.44 4.76 1.79
C TRP A 76 8.81 3.28 1.72
N PHE A 77 8.18 2.51 0.84
CA PHE A 77 8.41 1.09 0.67
C PHE A 77 9.85 0.80 0.28
N ILE A 78 10.39 1.55 -0.67
CA ILE A 78 11.78 1.40 -1.15
C ILE A 78 12.78 1.74 -0.04
N LYS A 79 12.53 2.82 0.71
CA LYS A 79 13.42 3.24 1.80
C LYS A 79 13.36 2.34 3.04
N LYS A 80 12.21 1.73 3.33
CA LYS A 80 11.92 1.13 4.65
C LYS A 80 11.74 -0.38 4.62
N ALA A 81 11.34 -0.98 3.50
CA ALA A 81 11.13 -2.41 3.40
C ALA A 81 12.37 -3.09 2.81
N MET A 82 13.07 -3.88 3.61
CA MET A 82 14.27 -4.63 3.18
C MET A 82 14.00 -5.64 2.05
N TRP A 83 12.74 -5.90 1.71
CA TRP A 83 12.32 -6.78 0.61
C TRP A 83 11.74 -6.00 -0.59
N ALA A 84 11.96 -4.69 -0.63
CA ALA A 84 11.68 -3.89 -1.82
C ALA A 84 12.46 -4.49 -3.01
N SER A 85 11.73 -4.73 -4.10
CA SER A 85 12.25 -5.34 -5.32
C SER A 85 11.25 -5.07 -6.43
N LYS A 86 11.69 -5.21 -7.70
CA LYS A 86 10.79 -5.14 -8.86
C LYS A 86 9.62 -6.10 -8.72
N THR A 87 9.87 -7.31 -8.20
CA THR A 87 8.83 -8.33 -7.97
C THR A 87 7.84 -7.89 -6.90
N SER A 88 8.30 -7.36 -5.76
CA SER A 88 7.39 -6.94 -4.69
C SER A 88 6.57 -5.71 -5.07
N ILE A 89 7.15 -4.72 -5.76
CA ILE A 89 6.40 -3.58 -6.33
C ILE A 89 5.29 -4.06 -7.27
N ASN A 90 5.61 -4.97 -8.19
CA ASN A 90 4.62 -5.56 -9.08
C ASN A 90 3.50 -6.29 -8.31
N ASP A 91 3.85 -7.04 -7.27
CA ASP A 91 2.89 -7.73 -6.42
C ASP A 91 1.98 -6.77 -5.65
N TYR A 92 2.50 -5.64 -5.17
CA TYR A 92 1.69 -4.57 -4.58
C TYR A 92 0.75 -3.95 -5.60
N THR A 93 1.20 -3.59 -6.81
CA THR A 93 0.32 -3.02 -7.84
C THR A 93 -0.87 -3.94 -8.17
N ALA A 94 -0.63 -5.25 -8.24
CA ALA A 94 -1.68 -6.25 -8.48
C ALA A 94 -2.58 -6.46 -7.25
N GLY A 95 -2.03 -6.31 -6.05
CA GLY A 95 -2.76 -6.37 -4.78
C GLY A 95 -3.68 -5.17 -4.60
N PHE A 96 -3.18 -3.94 -4.78
CA PHE A 96 -3.95 -2.71 -4.66
C PHE A 96 -5.15 -2.66 -5.58
N LYS A 97 -4.98 -3.03 -6.86
CA LYS A 97 -6.12 -3.11 -7.80
C LYS A 97 -7.22 -4.06 -7.33
N LYS A 98 -6.87 -5.15 -6.64
CA LYS A 98 -7.86 -6.09 -6.10
C LYS A 98 -8.47 -5.58 -4.81
N PHE A 99 -7.65 -5.05 -3.90
CA PHE A 99 -8.08 -4.54 -2.61
C PHE A 99 -9.05 -3.38 -2.75
N TYR A 100 -8.68 -2.36 -3.54
CA TYR A 100 -9.57 -1.22 -3.77
C TYR A 100 -10.78 -1.58 -4.64
N LYS A 101 -10.68 -2.59 -5.52
CA LYS A 101 -11.88 -3.12 -6.21
C LYS A 101 -12.84 -3.77 -5.22
N PHE A 102 -12.34 -4.57 -4.28
CA PHE A 102 -13.12 -5.15 -3.20
C PHE A 102 -13.78 -4.06 -2.34
N MET A 103 -13.04 -3.03 -1.95
CA MET A 103 -13.57 -1.91 -1.17
C MET A 103 -14.68 -1.17 -1.92
N LEU A 104 -14.53 -0.95 -3.23
CA LEU A 104 -15.58 -0.39 -4.07
C LEU A 104 -16.83 -1.27 -4.10
N GLU A 105 -16.68 -2.59 -4.30
CA GLU A 105 -17.80 -3.54 -4.32
C GLU A 105 -18.53 -3.62 -2.96
N LYS A 106 -17.84 -3.30 -1.86
CA LYS A 106 -18.44 -3.17 -0.51
C LYS A 106 -19.02 -1.80 -0.21
N GLY A 107 -18.88 -0.82 -1.11
CA GLY A 107 -19.33 0.56 -0.90
C GLY A 107 -18.50 1.34 0.14
N LEU A 108 -17.24 0.94 0.35
CA LEU A 108 -16.34 1.56 1.33
C LEU A 108 -15.53 2.73 0.75
N ILE A 109 -15.50 2.84 -0.58
CA ILE A 109 -14.87 3.95 -1.33
C ILE A 109 -15.77 4.33 -2.51
N ALA A 110 -15.55 5.52 -3.07
CA ALA A 110 -16.23 5.95 -4.28
C ALA A 110 -15.63 5.28 -5.52
N LYS A 111 -16.35 5.36 -6.64
CA LYS A 111 -15.88 4.82 -7.92
C LYS A 111 -14.64 5.57 -8.41
N GLU A 112 -14.65 6.87 -8.20
CA GLU A 112 -13.59 7.81 -8.52
C GLU A 112 -12.29 7.43 -7.80
N ASP A 113 -12.36 7.10 -6.50
CA ASP A 113 -11.19 6.65 -5.72
C ASP A 113 -10.54 5.40 -6.32
N TYR A 114 -11.36 4.44 -6.76
CA TYR A 114 -10.85 3.22 -7.40
C TYR A 114 -10.22 3.51 -8.78
N GLU A 115 -10.81 4.43 -9.53
CA GLU A 115 -10.30 4.87 -10.83
C GLU A 115 -8.96 5.60 -10.67
N ASP A 116 -8.83 6.45 -9.66
CA ASP A 116 -7.59 7.14 -9.29
C ASP A 116 -6.49 6.17 -8.86
N VAL A 117 -6.82 5.13 -8.07
CA VAL A 117 -5.89 4.04 -7.75
C VAL A 117 -5.39 3.36 -9.03
N CYS A 118 -6.30 3.07 -9.96
CA CYS A 118 -5.95 2.40 -11.22
C CYS A 118 -5.08 3.29 -12.11
N LEU A 119 -5.38 4.59 -12.16
CA LEU A 119 -4.66 5.60 -12.93
C LEU A 119 -3.25 5.83 -12.35
N THR A 120 -3.14 6.04 -11.04
CA THR A 120 -1.86 6.19 -10.32
C THR A 120 -0.94 5.01 -10.62
N ILE A 121 -1.43 3.78 -10.51
CA ILE A 121 -0.64 2.58 -10.83
C ILE A 121 -0.24 2.53 -12.30
N LYS A 122 -1.08 3.02 -13.22
CA LYS A 122 -0.78 3.02 -14.64
C LYS A 122 0.32 4.02 -14.97
N GLU A 123 0.28 5.20 -14.37
CA GLU A 123 1.19 6.31 -14.68
C GLU A 123 2.52 6.18 -13.93
N LYS A 124 2.48 5.84 -12.65
CA LYS A 124 3.65 5.91 -11.76
C LYS A 124 4.48 4.64 -11.65
N LYS A 125 3.96 3.51 -12.14
CA LYS A 125 4.65 2.22 -11.97
C LYS A 125 6.03 2.19 -12.64
N ALA A 126 6.20 2.83 -13.80
CA ALA A 126 7.50 2.91 -14.44
C ALA A 126 8.47 3.70 -13.54
N ASP A 127 8.03 4.87 -13.08
CA ASP A 127 8.78 5.74 -12.18
C ASP A 127 9.19 4.99 -10.91
N TRP A 128 8.30 4.24 -10.26
CA TRP A 128 8.62 3.45 -9.05
C TRP A 128 9.71 2.39 -9.28
N LEU A 129 9.75 1.78 -10.45
CA LEU A 129 10.73 0.76 -10.78
C LEU A 129 12.10 1.37 -11.09
N GLU A 130 12.13 2.46 -11.85
CA GLU A 130 13.36 3.24 -12.09
C GLU A 130 13.91 3.81 -10.79
N THR A 131 13.00 4.28 -9.95
CA THR A 131 13.23 4.77 -8.61
C THR A 131 13.97 3.72 -7.78
N LEU A 132 13.43 2.50 -7.69
CA LEU A 132 14.10 1.38 -7.02
C LEU A 132 15.48 1.08 -7.63
N GLU A 133 15.61 1.10 -8.96
CA GLU A 133 16.90 0.86 -9.62
C GLU A 133 17.96 1.88 -9.19
N ARG A 134 17.60 3.17 -9.13
CA ARG A 134 18.51 4.21 -8.64
C ARG A 134 18.87 4.03 -7.18
N PHE A 135 17.92 3.59 -6.35
CA PHE A 135 18.16 3.35 -4.92
C PHE A 135 19.11 2.18 -4.66
N ASP A 136 19.04 1.14 -5.49
CA ASP A 136 19.89 -0.06 -5.38
C ASP A 136 21.27 0.13 -6.03
N ASP A 137 21.49 1.24 -6.76
CA ASP A 137 22.76 1.54 -7.42
C ASP A 137 23.80 2.06 -6.41
N PRO A 138 24.90 1.32 -6.17
CA PRO A 138 25.92 1.72 -5.20
C PRO A 138 26.71 2.97 -5.63
N ASP A 139 26.69 3.33 -6.92
CA ASP A 139 27.37 4.52 -7.43
C ASP A 139 26.54 5.79 -7.19
N ILE A 140 25.23 5.67 -6.97
CA ILE A 140 24.34 6.78 -6.63
C ILE A 140 24.36 6.97 -5.11
N THR A 141 25.05 8.01 -4.67
CA THR A 141 25.20 8.31 -3.23
C THR A 141 24.39 9.53 -2.77
N ASP A 142 23.93 10.37 -3.70
CA ASP A 142 23.07 11.51 -3.41
C ASP A 142 21.59 11.08 -3.41
N PRO A 143 20.87 11.19 -2.28
CA PRO A 143 19.44 10.90 -2.24
C PRO A 143 18.59 11.74 -3.22
N GLY A 144 19.08 12.92 -3.64
CA GLY A 144 18.41 13.76 -4.63
C GLY A 144 18.47 13.24 -6.05
N GLU A 145 19.47 12.43 -6.40
CA GLU A 145 19.54 11.73 -7.69
C GLU A 145 18.59 10.52 -7.72
N ILE A 146 18.25 9.99 -6.55
CA ILE A 146 17.36 8.84 -6.40
C ILE A 146 15.91 9.34 -6.55
N TRP A 147 15.50 10.25 -5.67
CA TRP A 147 14.21 10.93 -5.72
C TRP A 147 14.45 12.37 -6.14
N ASP A 148 14.21 12.67 -7.43
CA ASP A 148 14.03 14.03 -7.91
C ASP A 148 13.03 14.71 -6.96
N PHE A 149 13.51 15.53 -6.04
CA PHE A 149 12.65 16.19 -5.07
C PHE A 149 11.65 17.03 -5.87
N PHE A 150 10.35 16.76 -5.65
CA PHE A 150 9.22 17.52 -6.20
C PHE A 150 9.43 19.04 -6.12
#